data_AF-A0A7W5ZZG5-F1
#
_entry.id   AF-A0A7W5ZZG5-F1
#
_cell.length_a   1.000
_cell.length_b   1.000
_cell.length_c   1.000
_cell.angle_alpha   90.00
_cell.angle_beta   90.00
_cell.angle_gamma   90.00
#
_symmetry.space_group_name_H-M   'P 1'
#
loop_
_entity.id
_entity.type
_entity.pdbx_description
1 polymer ?
#
loop_
_entity_poly.entity_id
_entity_poly.type
_entity_poly.pdbx_seq_one_letter_code
_entity_poly.pdbx_strand_id
1 'polypeptide(L)'
;MENRRKPAPPATTLDINCDCKEAIVDYLTRAFPTRQMEEYVDELGDVRSRPMWDQAGNPVHNPQAEAAREQLIEHICAMPPIPTALDALLVHYGVSAVAEVTGRSKRLVRDGSGQQRLESRSPRTNLAETAAFMTGAKRILVFSDAGGTGRSYHASLDAKNQQRRVHFLLEPGWRADRAIQGLGRTHRTHQACPPLFRPVTTDCKGEARFTSTIARRLDALGALTRGQRQTGGQGMFESSDNLESSYAKHALHDWYGLLAMGKLKSTSLAEFQTMSGLDLTDQDGVLREDLPPIQRWLNRILAMRIAVQNAIFDEFLTLVETRVAAAKEAGTFDIGVETISVEACQVLSDTVIRTDPVTGATSHLLELSLTQRRKVLSLERVLKLASHEDKPLFMRNGKSGKVALAIRAPSHMDEEGNTIRRYELVRPLRSEYLRADHLDESAWETVSKARFSALWEEEYAADESQLVTETVYLATGLLLPIWGALPKEDLTVNRIVDKSGTSWLGRHVHDLYVDATLEKLGVNRTVPTDPDKIAAAVMGGGTWKAPHPLNFTIRTSRVNGSRRIEIVDAEAARILELKAKGCFTEIIAYKTRVFVPLDRADAIISGIAGQA
;
A
#
# COMPACT_ATOMS: atom_id res chain seq x y z
N MET A 1 -51.97 -57.02 -17.64
CA MET A 1 -51.16 -56.11 -16.80
C MET A 1 -49.81 -55.95 -17.47
N GLU A 2 -49.67 -54.96 -18.34
CA GLU A 2 -48.41 -54.69 -19.04
C GLU A 2 -47.46 -53.89 -18.16
N ASN A 3 -46.24 -54.40 -18.06
CA ASN A 3 -45.16 -53.93 -17.22
C ASN A 3 -44.55 -52.66 -17.82
N ARG A 4 -45.10 -51.48 -17.49
CA ARG A 4 -44.50 -50.18 -17.85
C ARG A 4 -43.35 -49.83 -16.90
N ARG A 5 -42.19 -50.43 -17.09
CA ARG A 5 -40.91 -49.76 -16.77
C ARG A 5 -40.36 -49.21 -18.08
N LYS A 6 -40.48 -47.90 -18.27
CA LYS A 6 -39.72 -47.20 -19.31
C LYS A 6 -38.24 -47.57 -19.12
N PRO A 7 -37.51 -47.99 -20.17
CA PRO A 7 -36.07 -48.12 -20.06
C PRO A 7 -35.51 -46.75 -19.66
N ALA A 8 -34.68 -46.73 -18.61
CA ALA A 8 -33.92 -45.53 -18.27
C ALA A 8 -33.14 -45.09 -19.53
N PRO A 9 -33.04 -43.78 -19.80
CA PRO A 9 -32.23 -43.32 -20.92
C PRO A 9 -30.81 -43.89 -20.78
N PRO A 10 -30.15 -44.28 -21.88
CA PRO A 10 -28.76 -44.74 -21.83
C PRO A 10 -27.98 -43.68 -21.07
N ALA A 11 -27.27 -44.10 -20.01
CA ALA A 11 -26.56 -43.21 -19.10
C ALA A 11 -25.70 -42.26 -19.94
N THR A 12 -26.16 -41.02 -20.09
CA THR A 12 -25.40 -39.98 -20.78
C THR A 12 -24.07 -39.93 -20.05
N THR A 13 -22.98 -40.19 -20.78
CA THR A 13 -21.64 -40.01 -20.24
C THR A 13 -21.60 -38.60 -19.66
N LEU A 14 -21.28 -38.48 -18.37
CA LEU A 14 -21.15 -37.17 -17.74
C LEU A 14 -20.08 -36.41 -18.52
N ASP A 15 -20.51 -35.39 -19.27
CA ASP A 15 -19.63 -34.44 -19.92
C ASP A 15 -19.64 -33.16 -19.10
N ILE A 16 -19.09 -33.25 -17.89
CA ILE A 16 -18.99 -32.13 -16.97
C ILE A 16 -17.69 -31.40 -17.27
N ASN A 17 -17.82 -30.13 -17.60
CA ASN A 17 -16.71 -29.21 -17.76
C ASN A 17 -16.66 -28.26 -16.55
N CYS A 18 -15.53 -28.21 -15.85
CA CYS A 18 -15.32 -27.36 -14.67
C CYS A 18 -14.47 -26.12 -14.99
N ASP A 19 -14.68 -25.52 -16.16
CA ASP A 19 -13.95 -24.31 -16.55
C ASP A 19 -14.58 -23.02 -15.98
N CYS A 20 -13.98 -21.89 -16.30
CA CYS A 20 -14.44 -20.58 -15.84
C CYS A 20 -15.63 -20.02 -16.64
N LYS A 21 -16.12 -20.71 -17.68
CA LYS A 21 -17.14 -20.14 -18.56
C LYS A 21 -18.46 -19.92 -17.85
N GLU A 22 -18.85 -20.81 -16.94
CA GLU A 22 -20.08 -20.62 -16.15
C GLU A 22 -20.07 -19.26 -15.43
N ALA A 23 -18.96 -18.91 -14.79
CA ALA A 23 -18.83 -17.62 -14.11
C ALA A 23 -18.86 -16.43 -15.09
N ILE A 24 -18.27 -16.58 -16.28
CA ILE A 24 -18.28 -15.54 -17.32
C ILE A 24 -19.69 -15.38 -17.89
N VAL A 25 -20.39 -16.47 -18.20
CA VAL A 25 -21.76 -16.46 -18.71
C VAL A 25 -22.71 -15.86 -17.68
N ASP A 26 -22.58 -16.22 -16.40
CA ASP A 26 -23.35 -15.62 -15.32
C ASP A 26 -23.10 -14.12 -15.20
N TYR A 27 -21.84 -13.70 -15.32
CA TYR A 27 -21.49 -12.28 -15.30
C TYR A 27 -22.11 -11.53 -16.48
N LEU A 28 -21.98 -12.04 -17.70
CA LEU A 28 -22.54 -11.41 -18.90
C LEU A 28 -24.08 -11.38 -18.85
N THR A 29 -24.71 -12.46 -18.37
CA THR A 29 -26.17 -12.52 -18.23
C THR A 29 -26.69 -11.43 -17.28
N ARG A 30 -25.96 -11.17 -16.19
CA ARG A 30 -26.40 -10.25 -15.13
C ARG A 30 -25.96 -8.80 -15.33
N ALA A 31 -24.77 -8.58 -15.90
CA ALA A 31 -24.10 -7.28 -15.89
C ALA A 31 -23.82 -6.70 -17.28
N PHE A 32 -24.05 -7.44 -18.37
CA PHE A 32 -23.88 -6.88 -19.71
C PHE A 32 -24.89 -5.73 -19.93
N PRO A 33 -24.43 -4.54 -20.37
CA PRO A 33 -25.29 -3.37 -20.45
C PRO A 33 -26.28 -3.51 -21.61
N THR A 34 -27.52 -3.85 -21.28
CA THR A 34 -28.63 -3.96 -22.24
C THR A 34 -29.68 -2.86 -22.08
N ARG A 35 -29.55 -2.00 -21.06
CA ARG A 35 -30.51 -0.91 -20.81
C ARG A 35 -30.42 0.14 -21.91
N GLN A 36 -31.57 0.50 -22.47
CA GLN A 36 -31.66 1.66 -23.35
C GLN A 36 -31.43 2.93 -22.51
N MET A 37 -30.57 3.81 -23.01
CA MET A 37 -30.34 5.13 -22.43
C MET A 37 -31.16 6.17 -23.19
N GLU A 38 -31.71 7.15 -22.48
CA GLU A 38 -32.30 8.36 -23.05
C GLU A 38 -31.46 9.57 -22.67
N GLU A 39 -31.29 10.49 -23.62
CA GLU A 39 -30.64 11.77 -23.39
C GLU A 39 -31.64 12.76 -22.79
N TYR A 40 -31.21 13.50 -21.78
CA TYR A 40 -31.95 14.61 -21.19
C TYR A 40 -31.00 15.78 -20.98
N VAL A 41 -31.54 16.99 -21.08
CA VAL A 41 -30.79 18.20 -20.76
C VAL A 41 -31.03 18.49 -19.28
N ASP A 42 -29.96 18.63 -18.51
CA ASP A 42 -30.06 19.01 -17.10
C ASP A 42 -30.36 20.51 -16.92
N GLU A 43 -30.53 20.95 -15.67
CA GLU A 43 -30.84 22.35 -15.35
C GLU A 43 -29.72 23.34 -15.73
N LEU A 44 -28.51 22.85 -16.01
CA LEU A 44 -27.35 23.63 -16.41
C LEU A 44 -27.19 23.70 -17.94
N GLY A 45 -28.03 23.00 -18.70
CA GLY A 45 -27.95 22.92 -20.15
C GLY A 45 -27.05 21.80 -20.66
N ASP A 46 -26.50 20.96 -19.79
CA ASP A 46 -25.65 19.85 -20.17
C ASP A 46 -26.49 18.64 -20.61
N VAL A 47 -26.12 18.02 -21.73
CA VAL A 47 -26.74 16.77 -22.19
C VAL A 47 -26.21 15.62 -21.34
N ARG A 48 -27.11 14.94 -20.63
CA ARG A 48 -26.82 13.76 -19.80
C ARG A 48 -27.65 12.57 -20.25
N SER A 49 -27.16 11.37 -19.97
CA SER A 49 -27.88 10.13 -20.28
C SER A 49 -28.45 9.49 -19.00
N ARG A 50 -29.68 8.99 -19.04
CA ARG A 50 -30.26 8.16 -17.97
C ARG A 50 -30.94 6.89 -18.52
N PRO A 51 -31.11 5.83 -17.71
CA PRO A 51 -31.84 4.63 -18.15
C PRO A 51 -33.30 4.96 -18.48
N MET A 52 -33.77 4.47 -19.62
CA MET A 52 -35.13 4.68 -20.11
C MET A 52 -36.12 3.72 -19.42
N TRP A 53 -37.33 4.22 -19.17
CA TRP A 53 -38.46 3.47 -18.61
C TRP A 53 -39.66 3.60 -19.55
N ASP A 54 -40.44 2.53 -19.70
CA ASP A 54 -41.69 2.58 -20.47
C ASP A 54 -42.81 3.27 -19.67
N GLN A 55 -43.96 3.48 -20.32
CA GLN A 55 -45.13 4.11 -19.69
C GLN A 55 -45.70 3.30 -18.51
N ALA A 56 -45.40 2.01 -18.42
CA ALA A 56 -45.80 1.12 -17.33
C ALA A 56 -44.75 1.03 -16.21
N GLY A 57 -43.64 1.78 -16.31
CA GLY A 57 -42.55 1.77 -15.33
C GLY A 57 -41.62 0.56 -15.45
N ASN A 58 -41.65 -0.17 -16.57
CA ASN A 58 -40.72 -1.26 -16.83
C ASN A 58 -39.42 -0.75 -17.45
N PRO A 59 -38.30 -1.45 -17.20
CA PRO A 59 -37.03 -1.14 -17.83
C PRO A 59 -37.06 -1.33 -19.35
N VAL A 60 -36.62 -0.34 -20.12
CA VAL A 60 -36.47 -0.49 -21.57
C VAL A 60 -35.08 -1.07 -21.88
N HIS A 61 -35.07 -2.10 -22.72
CA HIS A 61 -33.86 -2.76 -23.17
C HIS A 61 -33.61 -2.49 -24.66
N ASN A 62 -32.34 -2.34 -25.04
CA ASN A 62 -31.93 -2.14 -26.42
C ASN A 62 -31.80 -3.51 -27.12
N PRO A 63 -32.59 -3.80 -28.17
CA PRO A 63 -32.57 -5.10 -28.82
C PRO A 63 -31.22 -5.47 -29.45
N GLN A 64 -30.45 -4.50 -29.93
CA GLN A 64 -29.11 -4.73 -30.48
C GLN A 64 -28.12 -5.11 -29.38
N ALA A 65 -28.21 -4.48 -28.20
CA ALA A 65 -27.37 -4.81 -27.06
C ALA A 65 -27.70 -6.20 -26.48
N GLU A 66 -28.98 -6.58 -26.46
CA GLU A 66 -29.40 -7.94 -26.09
C GLU A 66 -28.89 -8.98 -27.07
N ALA A 67 -29.03 -8.73 -28.37
CA ALA A 67 -28.47 -9.60 -29.41
C ALA A 67 -26.93 -9.71 -29.31
N ALA A 68 -26.22 -8.61 -29.03
CA ALA A 68 -24.77 -8.62 -28.84
C ALA A 68 -24.36 -9.45 -27.61
N ARG A 69 -25.11 -9.35 -26.50
CA ARG A 69 -24.90 -10.20 -25.31
C ARG A 69 -25.08 -11.67 -25.66
N GLU A 70 -26.17 -12.02 -26.35
CA GLU A 70 -26.48 -13.40 -26.72
C GLU A 70 -25.42 -14.00 -27.64
N GLN A 71 -25.00 -13.27 -28.68
CA GLN A 71 -23.93 -13.68 -29.58
C GLN A 71 -22.60 -13.88 -28.85
N LEU A 72 -22.27 -13.01 -27.89
CA LEU A 72 -21.04 -13.16 -27.09
C LEU A 72 -21.10 -14.40 -26.19
N ILE A 73 -22.25 -14.65 -25.54
CA ILE A 73 -22.45 -15.86 -24.74
C ILE A 73 -22.33 -17.11 -25.61
N GLU A 74 -22.98 -17.13 -26.78
CA GLU A 74 -22.89 -18.23 -27.74
C GLU A 74 -21.44 -18.51 -28.14
N HIS A 75 -20.69 -17.47 -28.50
CA HIS A 75 -19.28 -17.57 -28.85
C HIS A 75 -18.44 -18.16 -27.71
N ILE A 76 -18.62 -17.67 -26.48
CA ILE A 76 -17.86 -18.14 -25.31
C ILE A 76 -18.18 -19.61 -24.99
N CYS A 77 -19.45 -19.99 -25.10
CA CYS A 77 -19.88 -21.37 -24.90
C CYS A 77 -19.28 -22.32 -25.95
N ALA A 78 -19.08 -21.85 -27.18
CA ALA A 78 -18.47 -22.62 -28.26
C ALA A 78 -16.93 -22.78 -28.16
N MET A 79 -16.25 -21.96 -27.35
CA MET A 79 -14.80 -22.08 -27.17
C MET A 79 -14.40 -23.42 -26.53
N PRO A 80 -13.14 -23.89 -26.67
CA PRO A 80 -12.68 -25.06 -25.94
C PRO A 80 -12.69 -24.85 -24.41
N PRO A 81 -12.84 -25.90 -23.60
CA PRO A 81 -12.79 -25.81 -22.14
C PRO A 81 -11.40 -25.42 -21.65
N ILE A 82 -11.33 -24.54 -20.65
CA ILE A 82 -10.06 -24.19 -19.98
C ILE A 82 -10.02 -24.90 -18.63
N PRO A 83 -9.21 -25.99 -18.49
CA PRO A 83 -9.16 -26.72 -17.24
C PRO A 83 -8.56 -25.87 -16.13
N THR A 84 -9.10 -25.98 -14.91
CA THR A 84 -8.46 -25.39 -13.72
C THR A 84 -7.09 -26.04 -13.49
N ALA A 85 -6.14 -25.31 -12.89
CA ALA A 85 -4.82 -25.84 -12.61
C ALA A 85 -4.87 -27.13 -11.76
N LEU A 86 -5.78 -27.19 -10.78
CA LEU A 86 -5.99 -28.37 -9.96
C LEU A 86 -6.51 -29.56 -10.76
N ASP A 87 -7.54 -29.36 -11.61
CA ASP A 87 -8.08 -30.44 -12.43
C ASP A 87 -7.06 -30.92 -13.47
N ALA A 88 -6.29 -30.00 -14.07
CA ALA A 88 -5.19 -30.34 -14.98
C ALA A 88 -4.12 -31.21 -14.28
N LEU A 89 -3.74 -30.87 -13.05
CA LEU A 89 -2.79 -31.67 -12.26
C LEU A 89 -3.36 -33.05 -11.91
N LEU A 90 -4.63 -33.13 -11.54
CA LEU A 90 -5.30 -34.40 -11.24
C LEU A 90 -5.42 -35.29 -12.48
N VAL A 91 -5.70 -34.72 -13.64
CA VAL A 91 -5.77 -35.45 -14.92
C VAL A 91 -4.39 -35.94 -15.33
N HIS A 92 -3.35 -35.11 -15.21
CA HIS A 92 -2.01 -35.45 -15.64
C HIS A 92 -1.31 -36.47 -14.74
N TYR A 93 -1.36 -36.27 -13.41
CA TYR A 93 -0.64 -37.12 -12.45
C TYR A 93 -1.52 -38.22 -11.83
N GLY A 94 -2.84 -38.11 -11.94
CA GLY A 94 -3.79 -39.03 -11.34
C GLY A 94 -4.03 -38.79 -9.84
N VAL A 95 -5.21 -39.22 -9.37
CA VAL A 95 -5.61 -39.12 -7.97
C VAL A 95 -4.76 -39.98 -7.02
N SER A 96 -4.03 -40.97 -7.55
CA SER A 96 -3.13 -41.82 -6.77
C SER A 96 -1.82 -41.11 -6.40
N ALA A 97 -1.36 -40.15 -7.21
CA ALA A 97 -0.11 -39.42 -6.95
C ALA A 97 -0.35 -38.06 -6.26
N VAL A 98 -1.53 -37.46 -6.47
CA VAL A 98 -1.90 -36.13 -5.98
C VAL A 98 -2.78 -36.22 -4.74
N ALA A 99 -2.30 -35.64 -3.65
CA ALA A 99 -3.05 -35.38 -2.44
C ALA A 99 -3.76 -34.03 -2.57
N GLU A 100 -5.10 -34.05 -2.52
CA GLU A 100 -5.89 -32.83 -2.57
C GLU A 100 -6.37 -32.46 -1.17
N VAL A 101 -6.05 -31.25 -0.71
CA VAL A 101 -6.46 -30.69 0.59
C VAL A 101 -7.05 -29.30 0.38
N THR A 102 -8.15 -29.26 -0.37
CA THR A 102 -8.89 -28.05 -0.74
C THR A 102 -10.26 -28.00 -0.06
N GLY A 103 -10.96 -26.87 -0.22
CA GLY A 103 -12.35 -26.70 0.22
C GLY A 103 -13.41 -27.31 -0.71
N ARG A 104 -13.02 -27.97 -1.81
CA ARG A 104 -13.98 -28.59 -2.76
C ARG A 104 -14.73 -29.73 -2.09
N SER A 105 -16.06 -29.70 -2.17
CA SER A 105 -16.93 -30.78 -1.70
C SER A 105 -17.04 -31.95 -2.68
N LYS A 106 -16.68 -31.73 -3.95
CA LYS A 106 -16.67 -32.74 -5.01
C LYS A 106 -15.51 -32.49 -5.98
N ARG A 107 -14.97 -33.54 -6.58
CA ARG A 107 -13.99 -33.48 -7.67
C ARG A 107 -14.40 -34.36 -8.85
N LEU A 108 -13.95 -34.00 -10.04
CA LEU A 108 -14.10 -34.81 -11.23
C LEU A 108 -12.88 -35.72 -11.39
N VAL A 109 -13.10 -37.01 -11.59
CA VAL A 109 -12.04 -38.00 -11.80
C VAL A 109 -12.32 -38.75 -13.09
N ARG A 110 -11.31 -38.96 -13.92
CA ARG A 110 -11.41 -39.87 -15.07
C ARG A 110 -10.96 -41.26 -14.64
N ASP A 111 -11.78 -42.27 -14.92
CA ASP A 111 -11.40 -43.66 -14.68
C ASP A 111 -10.44 -44.18 -15.77
N GLY A 112 -9.94 -45.41 -15.62
CA GLY A 112 -9.04 -46.04 -16.60
C GLY A 112 -9.66 -46.27 -17.98
N SER A 113 -10.98 -46.10 -18.13
CA SER A 113 -11.70 -46.14 -19.40
C SER A 113 -11.93 -44.76 -20.02
N GLY A 114 -11.46 -43.69 -19.35
CA GLY A 114 -11.63 -42.30 -19.77
C GLY A 114 -12.98 -41.70 -19.38
N GLN A 115 -13.87 -42.45 -18.72
CA GLN A 115 -15.17 -41.95 -18.28
C GLN A 115 -15.03 -41.04 -17.06
N GLN A 116 -15.84 -39.99 -17.03
CA GLN A 116 -15.87 -39.05 -15.92
C GLN A 116 -16.74 -39.60 -14.78
N ARG A 117 -16.19 -39.55 -13.56
CA ARG A 117 -16.87 -39.90 -12.32
C ARG A 117 -16.71 -38.77 -11.32
N LEU A 118 -17.81 -38.40 -10.70
CA LEU A 118 -17.82 -37.38 -9.65
C LEU A 118 -17.57 -38.04 -8.29
N GLU A 119 -16.55 -37.55 -7.57
CA GLU A 119 -16.16 -38.08 -6.26
C GLU A 119 -16.44 -37.04 -5.17
N SER A 120 -17.24 -37.43 -4.17
CA SER A 120 -17.52 -36.59 -3.00
C SER A 120 -16.31 -36.52 -2.07
N ARG A 121 -16.06 -35.32 -1.54
CA ARG A 121 -14.96 -35.02 -0.62
C ARG A 121 -15.52 -34.44 0.67
N SER A 122 -14.89 -34.81 1.77
CA SER A 122 -15.24 -34.37 3.12
C SER A 122 -14.00 -33.91 3.89
N PRO A 123 -14.16 -33.24 5.03
CA PRO A 123 -13.03 -32.95 5.92
C PRO A 123 -12.23 -34.19 6.33
N ARG A 124 -12.87 -35.37 6.40
CA ARG A 124 -12.23 -36.66 6.65
C ARG A 124 -11.36 -37.11 5.46
N THR A 125 -11.82 -36.86 4.23
CA THR A 125 -11.02 -37.07 3.02
C THR A 125 -9.74 -36.23 3.06
N ASN A 126 -9.83 -34.96 3.47
CA ASN A 126 -8.66 -34.08 3.61
C ASN A 126 -7.63 -34.61 4.63
N LEU A 127 -8.07 -35.27 5.72
CA LEU A 127 -7.17 -35.91 6.68
C LEU A 127 -6.44 -37.10 6.07
N ALA A 128 -7.17 -37.96 5.35
CA ALA A 128 -6.59 -39.11 4.66
C ALA A 128 -5.57 -38.67 3.59
N GLU A 129 -5.89 -37.64 2.81
CA GLU A 129 -5.01 -37.05 1.80
C GLU A 129 -3.74 -36.45 2.43
N THR A 130 -3.89 -35.75 3.56
CA THR A 130 -2.75 -35.23 4.34
C THR A 130 -1.85 -36.36 4.83
N ALA A 131 -2.43 -37.41 5.42
CA ALA A 131 -1.67 -38.56 5.91
C ALA A 131 -0.95 -39.29 4.75
N ALA A 132 -1.62 -39.45 3.60
CA ALA A 132 -1.03 -40.07 2.42
C ALA A 132 0.17 -39.29 1.89
N PHE A 133 0.11 -37.95 1.92
CA PHE A 133 1.26 -37.11 1.58
C PHE A 133 2.41 -37.21 2.61
N MET A 134 2.09 -37.10 3.90
CA MET A 134 3.09 -37.13 4.99
C MET A 134 3.76 -38.50 5.18
N THR A 135 3.10 -39.58 4.75
CA THR A 135 3.69 -40.93 4.70
C THR A 135 4.48 -41.20 3.42
N GLY A 136 4.33 -40.35 2.40
CA GLY A 136 4.96 -40.51 1.09
C GLY A 136 4.20 -41.43 0.13
N ALA A 137 3.02 -41.93 0.53
CA ALA A 137 2.13 -42.68 -0.36
C ALA A 137 1.68 -41.82 -1.57
N LYS A 138 1.51 -40.52 -1.36
CA LYS A 138 1.31 -39.51 -2.41
C LYS A 138 2.47 -38.54 -2.41
N ARG A 139 3.00 -38.22 -3.60
CA ARG A 139 4.17 -37.34 -3.75
C ARG A 139 3.84 -35.87 -3.96
N ILE A 140 2.65 -35.59 -4.49
CA ILE A 140 2.21 -34.22 -4.82
C ILE A 140 1.13 -33.84 -3.81
N LEU A 141 1.18 -32.61 -3.29
CA LEU A 141 0.13 -32.05 -2.45
C LEU A 141 -0.35 -30.74 -3.07
N VAL A 142 -1.66 -30.60 -3.24
CA VAL A 142 -2.31 -29.34 -3.57
C VAL A 142 -3.22 -28.95 -2.41
N PHE A 143 -3.04 -27.75 -1.87
CA PHE A 143 -3.86 -27.26 -0.76
C PHE A 143 -4.33 -25.84 -1.01
N SER A 144 -5.47 -25.48 -0.42
CA SER A 144 -6.00 -24.11 -0.39
C SER A 144 -6.29 -23.66 1.03
N ASP A 145 -6.48 -22.36 1.26
CA ASP A 145 -6.77 -21.81 2.59
C ASP A 145 -7.96 -22.50 3.27
N ALA A 146 -9.06 -22.68 2.53
CA ALA A 146 -10.29 -23.32 3.03
C ALA A 146 -10.10 -24.80 3.40
N GLY A 147 -9.19 -25.51 2.72
CA GLY A 147 -8.91 -26.92 2.98
C GLY A 147 -7.78 -27.15 3.97
N GLY A 148 -6.89 -26.18 4.16
CA GLY A 148 -5.66 -26.37 4.91
C GLY A 148 -5.76 -26.09 6.42
N THR A 149 -6.69 -25.26 6.90
CA THR A 149 -6.69 -24.69 8.28
C THR A 149 -6.22 -25.66 9.37
N GLY A 150 -5.19 -25.24 10.14
CA GLY A 150 -4.60 -26.02 11.22
C GLY A 150 -3.66 -27.16 10.82
N ARG A 151 -3.44 -27.43 9.53
CA ARG A 151 -2.58 -28.51 9.03
C ARG A 151 -1.18 -28.06 8.67
N SER A 152 -0.24 -29.01 8.77
CA SER A 152 1.18 -28.83 8.52
C SER A 152 1.70 -29.88 7.54
N TYR A 153 2.51 -29.44 6.58
CA TYR A 153 3.00 -30.22 5.44
C TYR A 153 4.52 -30.13 5.26
N HIS A 154 5.22 -29.53 6.23
CA HIS A 154 6.68 -29.46 6.26
C HIS A 154 7.32 -30.86 6.25
N ALA A 155 8.61 -30.93 5.92
CA ALA A 155 9.39 -32.15 6.00
C ALA A 155 9.71 -32.48 7.48
N SER A 156 8.69 -32.75 8.28
CA SER A 156 8.82 -33.03 9.73
C SER A 156 9.73 -34.22 9.99
N LEU A 157 10.56 -34.12 11.03
CA LEU A 157 11.37 -35.24 11.52
C LEU A 157 10.52 -36.41 12.04
N ASP A 158 9.28 -36.14 12.47
CA ASP A 158 8.32 -37.14 12.95
C ASP A 158 7.57 -37.85 11.82
N ALA A 159 7.66 -37.33 10.59
CA ALA A 159 6.98 -37.89 9.43
C ALA A 159 7.90 -38.83 8.65
N LYS A 160 7.31 -39.89 8.05
CA LYS A 160 8.04 -40.81 7.16
C LYS A 160 8.55 -40.09 5.90
N ASN A 161 7.77 -39.18 5.33
CA ASN A 161 8.16 -38.42 4.16
C ASN A 161 8.95 -37.16 4.55
N GLN A 162 10.27 -37.27 4.61
CA GLN A 162 11.20 -36.18 4.92
C GLN A 162 11.82 -35.51 3.68
N GLN A 163 11.32 -35.81 2.48
CA GLN A 163 11.85 -35.24 1.23
C GLN A 163 11.72 -33.70 1.22
N ARG A 164 12.67 -33.01 0.58
CA ARG A 164 12.60 -31.54 0.46
C ARG A 164 11.31 -31.10 -0.21
N ARG A 165 10.59 -30.16 0.40
CA ARG A 165 9.38 -29.59 -0.17
C ARG A 165 9.74 -28.57 -1.24
N VAL A 166 9.26 -28.76 -2.46
CA VAL A 166 9.28 -27.73 -3.51
C VAL A 166 7.87 -27.18 -3.62
N HIS A 167 7.66 -26.01 -3.04
CA HIS A 167 6.36 -25.37 -2.92
C HIS A 167 6.16 -24.41 -4.10
N PHE A 168 5.28 -24.79 -5.02
CA PHE A 168 4.85 -23.93 -6.12
C PHE A 168 3.72 -22.99 -5.67
N LEU A 169 3.92 -21.68 -5.75
CA LEU A 169 2.86 -20.71 -5.45
C LEU A 169 2.14 -20.36 -6.75
N LEU A 170 0.97 -20.97 -6.95
CA LEU A 170 0.10 -20.71 -8.12
C LEU A 170 -0.77 -19.46 -7.90
N GLU A 171 -1.45 -19.39 -6.75
CA GLU A 171 -2.36 -18.29 -6.42
C GLU A 171 -2.04 -17.72 -5.04
N PRO A 172 -1.15 -16.72 -4.95
CA PRO A 172 -0.76 -16.12 -3.69
C PRO A 172 -1.88 -15.20 -3.19
N GLY A 173 -2.62 -15.62 -2.17
CA GLY A 173 -3.78 -14.88 -1.63
C GLY A 173 -3.55 -13.36 -1.49
N TRP A 174 -4.56 -12.54 -1.79
CA TRP A 174 -4.46 -11.08 -1.90
C TRP A 174 -4.04 -10.35 -0.61
N ARG A 175 -4.26 -10.96 0.56
CA ARG A 175 -3.79 -10.43 1.85
C ARG A 175 -2.48 -11.09 2.29
N ALA A 176 -1.54 -10.26 2.73
CA ALA A 176 -0.21 -10.70 3.16
C ALA A 176 -0.25 -11.73 4.29
N ASP A 177 -1.17 -11.59 5.24
CA ASP A 177 -1.37 -12.51 6.37
C ASP A 177 -1.75 -13.92 5.90
N ARG A 178 -2.67 -14.05 4.94
CA ARG A 178 -3.09 -15.35 4.38
C ARG A 178 -2.00 -16.02 3.55
N ALA A 179 -1.31 -15.25 2.72
CA ALA A 179 -0.20 -15.78 1.91
C ALA A 179 0.92 -16.34 2.79
N ILE A 180 1.32 -15.63 3.85
CA ILE A 180 2.33 -16.10 4.81
C ILE A 180 1.85 -17.35 5.55
N GLN A 181 0.58 -17.39 5.96
CA GLN A 181 0.01 -18.59 6.57
C GLN A 181 0.11 -19.80 5.65
N GLY A 182 -0.13 -19.65 4.35
CA GLY A 182 0.08 -20.70 3.35
C GLY A 182 1.52 -21.22 3.30
N LEU A 183 2.50 -20.31 3.28
CA LEU A 183 3.93 -20.66 3.26
C LEU A 183 4.39 -21.35 4.56
N GLY A 184 3.86 -20.89 5.69
CA GLY A 184 4.11 -21.49 7.02
C GLY A 184 3.56 -22.91 7.16
N ARG A 185 2.78 -23.44 6.21
CA ARG A 185 2.35 -24.84 6.23
C ARG A 185 3.46 -25.78 5.81
N THR A 186 4.33 -25.34 4.91
CA THR A 186 5.47 -26.14 4.44
C THR A 186 6.79 -25.76 5.10
N HIS A 187 6.81 -24.66 5.87
CA HIS A 187 7.98 -24.19 6.61
C HIS A 187 7.68 -24.13 8.11
N ARG A 188 8.29 -25.00 8.90
CA ARG A 188 8.13 -25.05 10.36
C ARG A 188 9.46 -25.32 11.07
N THR A 189 9.49 -25.04 12.37
CA THR A 189 10.50 -25.60 13.25
C THR A 189 10.40 -27.14 13.25
N HIS A 190 11.50 -27.84 13.51
CA HIS A 190 11.55 -29.32 13.54
C HIS A 190 11.38 -30.02 12.18
N GLN A 191 11.82 -29.37 11.09
CA GLN A 191 11.89 -29.97 9.75
C GLN A 191 13.29 -30.53 9.44
N ALA A 192 13.36 -31.68 8.77
CA ALA A 192 14.58 -32.32 8.31
C ALA A 192 15.35 -31.44 7.30
N CYS A 193 14.63 -30.67 6.49
CA CYS A 193 15.23 -29.70 5.57
C CYS A 193 14.27 -28.55 5.27
N PRO A 194 14.78 -27.35 4.94
CA PRO A 194 13.96 -26.23 4.53
C PRO A 194 13.31 -26.42 3.15
N PRO A 195 12.10 -25.86 2.94
CA PRO A 195 11.45 -25.89 1.64
C PRO A 195 12.15 -24.98 0.62
N LEU A 196 11.93 -25.25 -0.66
CA LEU A 196 12.18 -24.33 -1.76
C LEU A 196 10.85 -23.74 -2.20
N PHE A 197 10.74 -22.42 -2.23
CA PHE A 197 9.56 -21.74 -2.76
C PHE A 197 9.79 -21.38 -4.23
N ARG A 198 8.82 -21.69 -5.08
CA ARG A 198 8.80 -21.37 -6.51
C ARG A 198 7.51 -20.64 -6.85
N PRO A 199 7.52 -19.30 -6.82
CA PRO A 199 6.43 -18.53 -7.39
C PRO A 199 6.24 -18.91 -8.85
N VAL A 200 4.99 -19.15 -9.25
CA VAL A 200 4.62 -19.46 -10.63
C VAL A 200 3.85 -18.26 -11.16
N THR A 201 4.31 -17.72 -12.27
CA THR A 201 3.70 -16.60 -12.98
C THR A 201 3.56 -17.01 -14.44
N THR A 202 2.51 -16.53 -15.10
CA THR A 202 2.41 -16.69 -16.56
C THR A 202 3.28 -15.66 -17.27
N ASP A 203 3.36 -15.77 -18.60
CA ASP A 203 3.96 -14.79 -19.50
C ASP A 203 3.06 -13.57 -19.74
N CYS A 204 1.90 -13.51 -19.07
CA CYS A 204 1.06 -12.33 -19.03
C CYS A 204 1.66 -11.30 -18.07
N LYS A 205 2.22 -10.22 -18.61
CA LYS A 205 2.83 -9.15 -17.79
C LYS A 205 1.82 -8.43 -16.90
N GLY A 206 0.52 -8.51 -17.22
CA GLY A 206 -0.54 -8.10 -16.31
C GLY A 206 -0.48 -8.80 -14.96
N GLU A 207 0.05 -10.03 -14.89
CA GLU A 207 0.26 -10.74 -13.63
C GLU A 207 1.44 -10.21 -12.80
N ALA A 208 2.30 -9.37 -13.38
CA ALA A 208 3.46 -8.80 -12.68
C ALA A 208 3.05 -8.02 -11.42
N ARG A 209 1.83 -7.46 -11.37
CA ARG A 209 1.27 -6.87 -10.15
C ARG A 209 1.11 -7.88 -9.01
N PHE A 210 0.73 -9.11 -9.33
CA PHE A 210 0.63 -10.16 -8.32
C PHE A 210 2.02 -10.55 -7.84
N THR A 211 2.98 -10.65 -8.76
CA THR A 211 4.38 -10.92 -8.49
C THR A 211 5.05 -9.85 -7.62
N SER A 212 4.81 -8.56 -7.89
CA SER A 212 5.31 -7.44 -7.09
C SER A 212 4.83 -7.50 -5.64
N THR A 213 3.57 -7.89 -5.47
CA THR A 213 2.96 -8.06 -4.16
C THR A 213 3.56 -9.27 -3.44
N ILE A 214 3.90 -10.36 -4.14
CA ILE A 214 4.64 -11.52 -3.59
C ILE A 214 6.06 -11.14 -3.19
N ALA A 215 6.79 -10.38 -4.02
CA ALA A 215 8.16 -9.95 -3.74
C ALA A 215 8.24 -9.22 -2.39
N ARG A 216 7.38 -8.21 -2.19
CA ARG A 216 7.23 -7.52 -0.89
C ARG A 216 6.88 -8.48 0.26
N ARG A 217 6.02 -9.48 0.02
CA ARG A 217 5.62 -10.48 1.03
C ARG A 217 6.78 -11.41 1.41
N LEU A 218 7.66 -11.75 0.47
CA LEU A 218 8.85 -12.57 0.68
C LEU A 218 9.98 -11.78 1.34
N ASP A 219 10.18 -10.51 0.97
CA ASP A 219 11.12 -9.60 1.62
C ASP A 219 10.75 -9.35 3.09
N ALA A 220 9.46 -9.18 3.37
CA ALA A 220 8.97 -9.12 4.75
C ALA A 220 9.25 -10.43 5.52
N LEU A 221 9.12 -11.59 4.89
CA LEU A 221 9.47 -12.89 5.47
C LEU A 221 10.98 -13.04 5.73
N GLY A 222 11.83 -12.62 4.78
CA GLY A 222 13.29 -12.66 4.88
C GLY A 222 13.83 -11.70 5.95
N ALA A 223 13.18 -10.54 6.12
CA ALA A 223 13.44 -9.61 7.22
C ALA A 223 13.03 -10.18 8.60
N LEU A 224 12.02 -11.05 8.65
CA LEU A 224 11.49 -11.66 9.88
C LEU A 224 12.20 -12.96 10.29
N THR A 225 12.96 -13.60 9.39
CA THR A 225 13.81 -14.74 9.74
C THR A 225 15.18 -14.27 10.22
N ARG A 226 15.60 -14.66 11.44
CA ARG A 226 16.90 -14.28 12.04
C ARG A 226 18.05 -14.43 11.02
N GLY A 227 18.63 -13.31 10.62
CA GLY A 227 19.98 -13.23 10.01
C GLY A 227 20.20 -13.84 8.62
N GLN A 228 19.22 -14.50 7.99
CA GLN A 228 19.42 -15.11 6.68
C GLN A 228 19.09 -14.14 5.54
N ARG A 229 19.99 -13.19 5.30
CA ARG A 229 20.06 -12.43 4.02
C ARG A 229 20.26 -13.34 2.79
N GLN A 230 20.56 -14.63 2.98
CA GLN A 230 21.00 -15.52 1.89
C GLN A 230 19.90 -16.36 1.20
N THR A 231 18.63 -16.26 1.59
CA THR A 231 17.59 -17.12 0.96
C THR A 231 16.37 -16.38 0.39
N GLY A 232 16.27 -15.05 0.51
CA GLY A 232 15.19 -14.27 -0.10
C GLY A 232 15.53 -13.73 -1.50
N GLY A 233 16.82 -13.43 -1.75
CA GLY A 233 17.30 -12.79 -2.98
C GLY A 233 18.31 -13.64 -3.74
N GLN A 234 17.97 -14.88 -4.12
CA GLN A 234 18.69 -15.55 -5.22
C GLN A 234 18.31 -14.93 -6.57
N GLY A 235 18.34 -13.59 -6.71
CA GLY A 235 17.92 -12.91 -7.92
C GLY A 235 16.50 -13.27 -8.39
N MET A 236 15.61 -13.67 -7.48
CA MET A 236 14.25 -14.09 -7.86
C MET A 236 13.34 -12.92 -8.20
N PHE A 237 13.60 -11.72 -7.67
CA PHE A 237 12.83 -10.51 -7.94
C PHE A 237 13.77 -9.30 -7.99
N GLU A 238 13.60 -8.47 -9.00
CA GLU A 238 14.31 -7.21 -9.16
C GLU A 238 13.51 -6.08 -8.52
N SER A 239 14.17 -5.01 -8.10
CA SER A 239 13.47 -3.86 -7.51
C SER A 239 12.55 -3.14 -8.51
N SER A 240 12.81 -3.30 -9.80
CA SER A 240 11.91 -2.92 -10.91
C SER A 240 10.57 -3.64 -10.85
N ASP A 241 10.51 -4.83 -10.23
CA ASP A 241 9.27 -5.57 -10.05
C ASP A 241 8.33 -4.89 -9.04
N ASN A 242 8.79 -3.93 -8.22
CA ASN A 242 7.91 -3.19 -7.31
C ASN A 242 7.14 -2.07 -8.02
N LEU A 243 6.01 -2.45 -8.64
CA LEU A 243 5.12 -1.54 -9.37
C LEU A 243 4.36 -0.54 -8.48
N GLU A 244 4.47 -0.61 -7.15
CA GLU A 244 3.86 0.38 -6.24
C GLU A 244 4.87 1.43 -5.73
N SER A 245 6.15 1.29 -6.10
CA SER A 245 7.21 2.23 -5.73
C SER A 245 6.95 3.65 -6.24
N SER A 246 7.59 4.65 -5.61
CA SER A 246 7.59 6.03 -6.11
C SER A 246 8.18 6.11 -7.51
N TYR A 247 9.18 5.28 -7.83
CA TYR A 247 9.76 5.17 -9.17
C TYR A 247 8.72 4.71 -10.21
N ALA A 248 7.94 3.67 -9.89
CA ALA A 248 6.87 3.17 -10.77
C ALA A 248 5.74 4.18 -10.96
N LYS A 249 5.33 4.89 -9.90
CA LYS A 249 4.31 5.95 -9.99
C LYS A 249 4.78 7.10 -10.88
N HIS A 250 6.03 7.55 -10.74
CA HIS A 250 6.55 8.60 -11.61
C HIS A 250 6.79 8.11 -13.05
N ALA A 251 7.22 6.86 -13.24
CA ALA A 251 7.34 6.25 -14.57
C ALA A 251 5.98 6.23 -15.30
N LEU A 252 4.88 6.03 -14.58
CA LEU A 252 3.54 6.07 -15.15
C LEU A 252 3.17 7.48 -15.64
N HIS A 253 3.54 8.53 -14.90
CA HIS A 253 3.34 9.90 -15.37
C HIS A 253 4.11 10.18 -16.66
N ASP A 254 5.36 9.73 -16.76
CA ASP A 254 6.13 9.84 -18.01
C ASP A 254 5.47 9.05 -19.14
N TRP A 255 4.99 7.85 -18.84
CA TRP A 255 4.30 6.99 -19.80
C TRP A 255 3.06 7.69 -20.38
N TYR A 256 2.23 8.33 -19.55
CA TYR A 256 1.11 9.14 -20.04
C TYR A 256 1.56 10.31 -20.91
N GLY A 257 2.63 11.01 -20.53
CA GLY A 257 3.21 12.08 -21.34
C GLY A 257 3.67 11.59 -22.72
N LEU A 258 4.36 10.44 -22.77
CA LEU A 258 4.80 9.80 -24.01
C LEU A 258 3.63 9.32 -24.86
N LEU A 259 2.56 8.83 -24.22
CA LEU A 259 1.32 8.43 -24.89
C LEU A 259 0.67 9.63 -25.60
N ALA A 260 0.52 10.76 -24.89
CA ALA A 260 -0.06 11.98 -25.45
C ALA A 260 0.78 12.59 -26.58
N MET A 261 2.11 12.47 -26.50
CA MET A 261 3.03 12.87 -27.58
C MET A 261 3.06 11.89 -28.76
N GLY A 262 2.36 10.75 -28.70
CA GLY A 262 2.39 9.74 -29.76
C GLY A 262 3.76 9.06 -29.92
N LYS A 263 4.57 9.01 -28.86
CA LYS A 263 5.93 8.43 -28.89
C LYS A 263 5.97 6.95 -28.52
N LEU A 264 4.87 6.42 -28.00
CA LEU A 264 4.72 5.01 -27.67
C LEU A 264 4.36 4.21 -28.93
N LYS A 265 4.88 2.98 -29.01
CA LYS A 265 4.59 2.03 -30.09
C LYS A 265 3.48 1.06 -29.71
N SER A 266 3.26 0.86 -28.41
CA SER A 266 2.30 -0.12 -27.88
C SER A 266 0.84 0.22 -28.20
N THR A 267 0.47 1.51 -28.17
CA THR A 267 -0.89 2.00 -28.40
C THR A 267 -0.88 3.50 -28.68
N SER A 268 -1.87 3.99 -29.40
CA SER A 268 -2.17 5.43 -29.45
C SER A 268 -3.02 5.87 -28.25
N LEU A 269 -3.07 7.19 -28.00
CA LEU A 269 -3.91 7.78 -26.95
C LEU A 269 -5.39 7.41 -27.11
N ALA A 270 -5.93 7.57 -28.32
CA ALA A 270 -7.34 7.29 -28.63
C ALA A 270 -7.69 5.80 -28.44
N GLU A 271 -6.83 4.89 -28.91
CA GLU A 271 -7.01 3.45 -28.72
C GLU A 271 -6.92 3.08 -27.24
N PHE A 272 -5.98 3.65 -26.50
CA PHE A 272 -5.83 3.38 -25.07
C PHE A 272 -7.06 3.84 -24.28
N GLN A 273 -7.58 5.04 -24.54
CA GLN A 273 -8.80 5.53 -23.88
C GLN A 273 -10.01 4.65 -24.20
N THR A 274 -10.13 4.22 -25.46
CA THR A 274 -11.20 3.32 -25.91
C THR A 274 -11.14 1.95 -25.22
N MET A 275 -9.95 1.34 -25.16
CA MET A 275 -9.76 0.03 -24.52
C MET A 275 -9.86 0.09 -23.00
N SER A 276 -9.36 1.15 -22.37
CA SER A 276 -9.29 1.28 -20.91
C SER A 276 -10.55 1.88 -20.28
N GLY A 277 -11.34 2.63 -21.05
CA GLY A 277 -12.42 3.48 -20.53
C GLY A 277 -11.92 4.56 -19.57
N LEU A 278 -10.68 5.03 -19.74
CA LEU A 278 -10.10 6.13 -18.97
C LEU A 278 -10.12 7.41 -19.78
N ASP A 279 -10.56 8.50 -19.15
CA ASP A 279 -10.44 9.84 -19.70
C ASP A 279 -9.12 10.46 -19.25
N LEU A 280 -8.17 10.53 -20.18
CA LEU A 280 -6.84 11.07 -19.94
C LEU A 280 -6.71 12.54 -20.34
N THR A 281 -7.60 13.02 -21.23
CA THR A 281 -7.59 14.39 -21.74
C THR A 281 -8.79 15.21 -21.28
N ASP A 282 -8.62 16.52 -21.26
CA ASP A 282 -9.71 17.49 -21.13
C ASP A 282 -10.41 17.75 -22.48
N GLN A 283 -11.32 18.74 -22.49
CA GLN A 283 -12.08 19.14 -23.69
C GLN A 283 -11.19 19.72 -24.80
N ASP A 284 -10.00 20.21 -24.45
CA ASP A 284 -9.03 20.81 -25.38
C ASP A 284 -8.01 19.79 -25.90
N GLY A 285 -8.11 18.52 -25.48
CA GLY A 285 -7.21 17.44 -25.89
C GLY A 285 -5.86 17.44 -25.17
N VAL A 286 -5.73 18.21 -24.08
CA VAL A 286 -4.54 18.24 -23.22
C VAL A 286 -4.69 17.20 -22.10
N LEU A 287 -3.59 16.60 -21.67
CA LEU A 287 -3.61 15.69 -20.52
C LEU A 287 -4.15 16.41 -19.28
N ARG A 288 -5.09 15.76 -18.58
CA ARG A 288 -5.65 16.27 -17.33
C ARG A 288 -4.58 16.38 -16.26
N GLU A 289 -4.73 17.34 -15.34
CA GLU A 289 -3.82 17.45 -14.18
C GLU A 289 -3.96 16.24 -13.24
N ASP A 290 -5.18 15.77 -13.01
CA ASP A 290 -5.48 14.59 -12.18
C ASP A 290 -5.55 13.31 -13.03
N LEU A 291 -4.38 12.77 -13.37
CA LEU A 291 -4.27 11.53 -14.14
C LEU A 291 -4.59 10.28 -13.29
N PRO A 292 -5.16 9.22 -13.89
CA PRO A 292 -5.50 8.01 -13.16
C PRO A 292 -4.29 7.38 -12.44
N PRO A 293 -4.39 7.07 -11.14
CA PRO A 293 -3.28 6.51 -10.37
C PRO A 293 -2.92 5.09 -10.83
N ILE A 294 -1.72 4.64 -10.49
CA ILE A 294 -1.17 3.35 -10.94
C ILE A 294 -2.08 2.14 -10.66
N GLN A 295 -2.79 2.13 -9.53
CA GLN A 295 -3.73 1.04 -9.22
C GLN A 295 -4.91 1.01 -10.19
N ARG A 296 -5.45 2.18 -10.56
CA ARG A 296 -6.53 2.31 -11.54
C ARG A 296 -6.04 1.93 -12.93
N TRP A 297 -4.85 2.38 -13.32
CA TRP A 297 -4.21 2.03 -14.59
C TRP A 297 -3.98 0.52 -14.72
N LEU A 298 -3.35 -0.11 -13.72
CA LEU A 298 -3.11 -1.56 -13.69
C LEU A 298 -4.40 -2.36 -13.81
N ASN A 299 -5.47 -1.96 -13.09
CA ASN A 299 -6.77 -2.62 -13.17
C ASN A 299 -7.38 -2.57 -14.59
N ARG A 300 -7.17 -1.49 -15.33
CA ARG A 300 -7.70 -1.37 -16.70
C ARG A 300 -6.89 -2.18 -17.70
N ILE A 301 -5.57 -2.26 -17.54
CA ILE A 301 -4.74 -3.07 -18.43
C ILE A 301 -5.10 -4.55 -18.35
N LEU A 302 -5.44 -5.06 -17.17
CA LEU A 302 -5.86 -6.47 -17.00
C LEU A 302 -7.03 -6.90 -17.88
N ALA A 303 -7.88 -5.95 -18.32
CA ALA A 303 -9.01 -6.22 -19.20
C ALA A 303 -8.65 -6.21 -20.71
N MET A 304 -7.41 -5.85 -21.07
CA MET A 304 -6.97 -5.75 -22.46
C MET A 304 -6.52 -7.11 -23.01
N ARG A 305 -6.28 -7.22 -24.32
CA ARG A 305 -5.71 -8.45 -24.90
C ARG A 305 -4.25 -8.61 -24.45
N ILE A 306 -3.83 -9.84 -24.17
CA ILE A 306 -2.48 -10.16 -23.62
C ILE A 306 -1.35 -9.49 -24.42
N ALA A 307 -1.42 -9.51 -25.76
CA ALA A 307 -0.40 -8.88 -26.59
C ALA A 307 -0.28 -7.36 -26.34
N VAL A 308 -1.41 -6.66 -26.18
CA VAL A 308 -1.46 -5.22 -25.87
C VAL A 308 -0.96 -4.97 -24.46
N GLN A 309 -1.39 -5.80 -23.49
CA GLN A 309 -0.90 -5.72 -22.12
C GLN A 309 0.63 -5.82 -22.09
N ASN A 310 1.18 -6.84 -22.73
CA ASN A 310 2.62 -7.09 -22.75
C ASN A 310 3.38 -5.93 -23.39
N ALA A 311 2.92 -5.42 -24.53
CA ALA A 311 3.54 -4.27 -25.20
C ALA A 311 3.54 -3.00 -24.34
N ILE A 312 2.42 -2.69 -23.66
CA ILE A 312 2.34 -1.55 -22.74
C ILE A 312 3.29 -1.74 -21.55
N PHE A 313 3.31 -2.94 -20.97
CA PHE A 313 4.19 -3.26 -19.85
C PHE A 313 5.67 -3.22 -20.23
N ASP A 314 6.05 -3.63 -21.44
CA ASP A 314 7.42 -3.53 -21.93
C ASP A 314 7.94 -2.09 -21.91
N GLU A 315 7.16 -1.17 -22.46
CA GLU A 315 7.51 0.26 -22.48
C GLU A 315 7.51 0.84 -21.07
N PHE A 316 6.51 0.51 -20.26
CA PHE A 316 6.42 0.99 -18.89
C PHE A 316 7.57 0.49 -18.00
N LEU A 317 7.90 -0.81 -18.04
CA LEU A 317 8.98 -1.38 -17.25
C LEU A 317 10.34 -0.81 -17.67
N THR A 318 10.55 -0.54 -18.95
CA THR A 318 11.75 0.16 -19.43
C THR A 318 11.92 1.54 -18.77
N LEU A 319 10.81 2.29 -18.59
CA LEU A 319 10.84 3.58 -17.88
C LEU A 319 11.16 3.41 -16.39
N VAL A 320 10.60 2.37 -15.75
CA VAL A 320 10.90 2.03 -14.36
C VAL A 320 12.38 1.69 -14.19
N GLU A 321 12.92 0.80 -15.02
CA GLU A 321 14.32 0.38 -15.01
C GLU A 321 15.27 1.56 -15.21
N THR A 322 14.98 2.43 -16.18
CA THR A 322 15.77 3.64 -16.44
C THR A 322 15.80 4.56 -15.21
N ARG A 323 14.64 4.76 -14.56
CA ARG A 323 14.55 5.58 -13.34
C ARG A 323 15.27 4.94 -12.16
N VAL A 324 15.15 3.62 -11.99
CA VAL A 324 15.86 2.86 -10.96
C VAL A 324 17.37 2.94 -11.18
N ALA A 325 17.85 2.77 -12.41
CA ALA A 325 19.26 2.90 -12.76
C ALA A 325 19.79 4.31 -12.44
N ALA A 326 19.05 5.36 -12.85
CA ALA A 326 19.42 6.74 -12.54
C ALA A 326 19.44 7.03 -11.04
N ALA A 327 18.51 6.45 -10.27
CA ALA A 327 18.50 6.59 -8.81
C ALA A 327 19.67 5.84 -8.16
N LYS A 328 20.06 4.67 -8.69
CA LYS A 328 21.23 3.90 -8.22
C LYS A 328 22.52 4.67 -8.45
N GLU A 329 22.68 5.23 -9.64
CA GLU A 329 23.84 6.06 -10.01
C GLU A 329 23.92 7.32 -9.14
N ALA A 330 22.77 7.94 -8.84
CA ALA A 330 22.68 9.10 -7.95
C ALA A 330 22.83 8.74 -6.45
N GLY A 331 22.95 7.47 -6.08
CA GLY A 331 23.02 7.03 -4.68
C GLY A 331 21.71 7.23 -3.89
N THR A 332 20.61 7.57 -4.54
CA THR A 332 19.29 7.82 -3.94
C THR A 332 18.33 6.64 -4.13
N PHE A 333 18.86 5.44 -4.35
CA PHE A 333 18.08 4.25 -4.65
C PHE A 333 17.59 3.55 -3.38
N ASP A 334 16.28 3.35 -3.29
CA ASP A 334 15.61 2.76 -2.14
C ASP A 334 15.03 1.37 -2.48
N ILE A 335 15.41 0.36 -1.69
CA ILE A 335 15.08 -1.07 -1.88
C ILE A 335 13.87 -1.49 -1.02
N GLY A 336 13.25 -0.60 -0.24
CA GLY A 336 12.04 -0.92 0.54
C GLY A 336 12.28 -1.64 1.87
N VAL A 337 13.54 -1.79 2.28
CA VAL A 337 13.94 -1.84 3.69
C VAL A 337 14.75 -0.57 3.92
N GLU A 338 14.12 0.44 4.53
CA GLU A 338 14.78 1.72 4.75
C GLU A 338 15.88 1.50 5.80
N THR A 339 17.14 1.45 5.36
CA THR A 339 18.27 1.42 6.28
C THR A 339 18.60 2.85 6.65
N ILE A 340 18.16 3.26 7.83
CA ILE A 340 18.37 4.60 8.37
C ILE A 340 19.71 4.57 9.11
N SER A 341 20.73 5.12 8.47
CA SER A 341 22.02 5.36 9.13
C SER A 341 21.92 6.61 10.00
N VAL A 342 22.14 6.44 11.30
CA VAL A 342 22.09 7.52 12.29
C VAL A 342 23.45 7.74 12.93
N GLU A 343 23.71 8.95 13.42
CA GLU A 343 24.93 9.29 14.13
C GLU A 343 24.97 8.59 15.49
N ALA A 344 23.83 8.59 16.19
CA ALA A 344 23.63 7.83 17.42
C ALA A 344 22.16 7.39 17.55
N CYS A 345 21.94 6.25 18.20
CA CYS A 345 20.61 5.78 18.57
C CYS A 345 20.62 5.33 20.02
N GLN A 346 19.70 5.86 20.82
CA GLN A 346 19.53 5.48 22.22
C GLN A 346 18.14 4.89 22.42
N VAL A 347 18.06 3.72 23.05
CA VAL A 347 16.77 3.13 23.48
C VAL A 347 16.31 3.86 24.73
N LEU A 348 15.20 4.60 24.63
CA LEU A 348 14.57 5.33 25.73
C LEU A 348 13.65 4.43 26.55
N SER A 349 12.87 3.58 25.88
CA SER A 349 12.04 2.58 26.54
C SER A 349 11.91 1.31 25.69
N ASP A 350 11.74 0.18 26.38
CA ASP A 350 11.51 -1.13 25.76
C ASP A 350 10.27 -1.75 26.42
N THR A 351 9.16 -1.80 25.68
CA THR A 351 7.90 -2.34 26.17
C THR A 351 7.62 -3.70 25.53
N VAL A 352 7.51 -4.75 26.32
CA VAL A 352 7.06 -6.06 25.82
C VAL A 352 5.58 -5.98 25.47
N ILE A 353 5.27 -6.09 24.19
CA ILE A 353 3.90 -5.98 23.67
C ILE A 353 3.23 -7.34 23.47
N ARG A 354 4.00 -8.42 23.42
CA ARG A 354 3.49 -9.80 23.36
C ARG A 354 4.57 -10.80 23.73
N THR A 355 4.18 -11.85 24.44
CA THR A 355 4.99 -13.07 24.60
C THR A 355 4.27 -14.22 23.91
N ASP A 356 4.94 -14.91 23.00
CA ASP A 356 4.38 -16.07 22.33
C ASP A 356 4.25 -17.25 23.32
N PRO A 357 3.04 -17.82 23.52
CA PRO A 357 2.79 -18.81 24.56
C PRO A 357 3.42 -20.19 24.27
N VAL A 358 3.86 -20.45 23.03
CA VAL A 358 4.42 -21.75 22.62
C VAL A 358 5.95 -21.69 22.58
N THR A 359 6.50 -20.61 22.06
CA THR A 359 7.95 -20.46 21.83
C THR A 359 8.65 -19.59 22.86
N GLY A 360 7.91 -18.84 23.68
CA GLY A 360 8.46 -17.87 24.63
C GLY A 360 9.06 -16.63 23.96
N ALA A 361 8.98 -16.51 22.63
CA ALA A 361 9.52 -15.36 21.90
C ALA A 361 8.73 -14.09 22.23
N THR A 362 9.44 -13.03 22.58
CA THR A 362 8.86 -11.72 22.91
C THR A 362 8.86 -10.79 21.71
N SER A 363 7.81 -9.97 21.61
CA SER A 363 7.71 -8.83 20.69
C SER A 363 7.74 -7.57 21.52
N HIS A 364 8.44 -6.56 21.02
CA HIS A 364 8.77 -5.36 21.75
C HIS A 364 8.34 -4.12 20.98
N LEU A 365 7.94 -3.07 21.67
CA LEU A 365 7.83 -1.72 21.14
C LEU A 365 8.95 -0.90 21.78
N LEU A 366 9.93 -0.53 20.97
CA LEU A 366 11.04 0.31 21.37
C LEU A 366 10.69 1.78 21.14
N GLU A 367 11.02 2.62 22.10
CA GLU A 367 11.07 4.07 21.93
C GLU A 367 12.54 4.43 21.76
N LEU A 368 12.89 4.98 20.60
CA LEU A 368 14.28 5.26 20.20
C LEU A 368 14.46 6.77 20.04
N SER A 369 15.54 7.30 20.61
CA SER A 369 16.05 8.63 20.33
C SER A 369 17.09 8.51 19.22
N LEU A 370 16.77 9.05 18.04
CA LEU A 370 17.64 9.04 16.86
C LEU A 370 18.31 10.38 16.69
N THR A 371 19.63 10.41 16.70
CA THR A 371 20.41 11.58 16.35
C THR A 371 20.88 11.42 14.91
N GLN A 372 20.41 12.29 14.03
CA GLN A 372 20.73 12.28 12.60
C GLN A 372 21.16 13.67 12.13
N ARG A 373 21.93 13.72 11.05
CA ARG A 373 22.19 14.99 10.36
C ARG A 373 20.92 15.47 9.68
N ARG A 374 20.66 16.78 9.67
CA ARG A 374 19.56 17.32 8.87
C ARG A 374 19.75 16.95 7.40
N LYS A 375 18.70 16.45 6.76
CA LYS A 375 18.67 16.29 5.31
C LYS A 375 18.54 17.68 4.69
N VAL A 376 19.64 18.19 4.13
CA VAL A 376 19.70 19.50 3.47
C VAL A 376 19.80 19.28 1.95
N LEU A 377 19.07 20.07 1.15
CA LEU A 377 19.12 20.01 -0.30
C LEU A 377 20.44 20.58 -0.82
N SER A 378 21.26 19.75 -1.46
CA SER A 378 22.56 20.16 -1.99
C SER A 378 22.45 21.18 -3.14
N LEU A 379 23.51 21.97 -3.33
CA LEU A 379 23.57 22.94 -4.44
C LEU A 379 23.39 22.24 -5.79
N GLU A 380 24.07 21.11 -6.01
CA GLU A 380 23.95 20.35 -7.25
C GLU A 380 22.50 19.95 -7.53
N ARG A 381 21.79 19.49 -6.49
CA ARG A 381 20.39 19.06 -6.63
C ARG A 381 19.46 20.21 -6.95
N VAL A 382 19.59 21.36 -6.28
CA VAL A 382 18.74 22.53 -6.57
C VAL A 382 19.06 23.13 -7.95
N LEU A 383 20.32 23.10 -8.39
CA LEU A 383 20.69 23.53 -9.74
C LEU A 383 20.15 22.59 -10.82
N LYS A 384 20.07 21.29 -10.52
CA LYS A 384 19.39 20.32 -11.38
C LYS A 384 17.88 20.56 -11.42
N LEU A 385 17.23 20.92 -10.31
CA LEU A 385 15.82 21.36 -10.38
C LEU A 385 15.67 22.60 -11.28
N ALA A 386 16.54 23.59 -11.09
CA ALA A 386 16.53 24.82 -11.89
C ALA A 386 16.72 24.57 -13.39
N SER A 387 17.39 23.49 -13.81
CA SER A 387 17.59 23.20 -15.24
C SER A 387 16.35 22.64 -15.95
N HIS A 388 15.32 22.23 -15.21
CA HIS A 388 14.06 21.76 -15.78
C HIS A 388 13.03 22.90 -15.98
N GLU A 389 13.35 24.10 -15.49
CA GLU A 389 12.53 25.30 -15.64
C GLU A 389 13.01 26.13 -16.84
N ASP A 390 12.07 26.64 -17.64
CA ASP A 390 12.41 27.52 -18.78
C ASP A 390 13.09 28.82 -18.32
N LYS A 391 12.69 29.34 -17.15
CA LYS A 391 13.21 30.57 -16.55
C LYS A 391 13.34 30.42 -15.03
N PRO A 392 14.41 29.76 -14.52
CA PRO A 392 14.61 29.61 -13.09
C PRO A 392 14.92 30.96 -12.44
N LEU A 393 14.20 31.28 -11.37
CA LEU A 393 14.39 32.50 -10.60
C LEU A 393 15.25 32.21 -9.37
N PHE A 394 16.53 32.56 -9.44
CA PHE A 394 17.42 32.52 -8.29
C PHE A 394 17.20 33.77 -7.43
N MET A 395 16.81 33.59 -6.18
CA MET A 395 16.39 34.70 -5.33
C MET A 395 17.22 34.79 -4.05
N ARG A 396 17.38 36.01 -3.55
CA ARG A 396 17.92 36.34 -2.23
C ARG A 396 16.99 37.30 -1.53
N ASN A 397 16.69 37.03 -0.27
CA ASN A 397 15.91 37.93 0.56
C ASN A 397 16.81 39.07 1.09
N GLY A 398 16.52 40.31 0.73
CA GLY A 398 17.28 41.49 1.13
C GLY A 398 17.27 41.75 2.64
N LYS A 399 16.23 41.29 3.37
CA LYS A 399 16.12 41.47 4.84
C LYS A 399 16.81 40.34 5.62
N SER A 400 16.57 39.09 5.25
CA SER A 400 17.12 37.93 5.99
C SER A 400 18.46 37.42 5.45
N GLY A 401 18.87 37.90 4.27
CA GLY A 401 20.07 37.43 3.58
C GLY A 401 19.92 36.03 2.96
N LYS A 402 18.80 35.35 3.19
CA LYS A 402 18.57 33.96 2.80
C LYS A 402 18.35 33.77 1.31
N VAL A 403 18.65 32.60 0.77
CA VAL A 403 18.44 32.25 -0.64
C VAL A 403 17.32 31.23 -0.86
N ALA A 404 16.70 31.32 -2.03
CA ALA A 404 15.67 30.39 -2.50
C ALA A 404 15.70 30.28 -4.03
N LEU A 405 15.42 29.09 -4.57
CA LEU A 405 15.05 28.92 -5.97
C LEU A 405 13.54 29.05 -6.06
N ALA A 406 13.04 30.02 -6.82
CA ALA A 406 11.61 30.13 -7.09
C ALA A 406 11.25 29.35 -8.36
N ILE A 407 10.41 28.32 -8.20
CA ILE A 407 9.84 27.52 -9.29
C ILE A 407 8.33 27.76 -9.37
N ARG A 408 7.74 27.59 -10.56
CA ARG A 408 6.30 27.80 -10.69
C ARG A 408 5.55 26.66 -10.00
N ALA A 409 4.62 27.01 -9.12
CA ALA A 409 3.75 26.04 -8.46
C ALA A 409 2.39 25.98 -9.17
N PRO A 410 1.65 24.85 -9.06
CA PRO A 410 0.29 24.74 -9.58
C PRO A 410 -0.58 25.91 -9.10
N SER A 411 -1.32 26.50 -10.04
CA SER A 411 -2.24 27.60 -9.77
C SER A 411 -3.37 27.12 -8.86
N HIS A 412 -3.86 28.00 -7.98
CA HIS A 412 -4.99 27.72 -7.11
C HIS A 412 -6.16 28.62 -7.51
N MET A 413 -7.39 28.10 -7.58
CA MET A 413 -8.57 28.95 -7.76
C MET A 413 -9.07 29.43 -6.40
N ASP A 414 -9.36 30.72 -6.26
CA ASP A 414 -10.05 31.24 -5.09
C ASP A 414 -11.56 30.95 -5.13
N GLU A 415 -12.26 31.30 -4.05
CA GLU A 415 -13.72 31.13 -3.91
C GLU A 415 -14.53 31.93 -4.95
N GLU A 416 -13.88 32.83 -5.70
CA GLU A 416 -14.46 33.68 -6.74
C GLU A 416 -14.12 33.18 -8.17
N GLY A 417 -13.40 32.07 -8.29
CA GLY A 417 -13.05 31.43 -9.57
C GLY A 417 -11.84 32.06 -10.28
N ASN A 418 -11.10 32.97 -9.64
CA ASN A 418 -9.91 33.58 -10.22
C ASN A 418 -8.68 32.68 -10.02
N THR A 419 -7.85 32.60 -11.06
CA THR A 419 -6.61 31.82 -11.02
C THR A 419 -5.51 32.56 -10.28
N ILE A 420 -5.15 32.10 -9.08
CA ILE A 420 -4.03 32.63 -8.29
C ILE A 420 -2.74 31.93 -8.69
N ARG A 421 -1.84 32.70 -9.29
CA ARG A 421 -0.48 32.27 -9.65
C ARG A 421 0.42 32.22 -8.41
N ARG A 422 1.18 31.13 -8.25
CA ARG A 422 2.06 30.90 -7.09
C ARG A 422 3.44 30.44 -7.52
N TYR A 423 4.42 30.69 -6.66
CA TYR A 423 5.77 30.17 -6.72
C TYR A 423 6.03 29.28 -5.50
N GLU A 424 6.75 28.19 -5.70
CA GLU A 424 7.40 27.46 -4.62
C GLU A 424 8.83 28.01 -4.48
N LEU A 425 9.13 28.57 -3.31
CA LEU A 425 10.46 29.00 -2.92
C LEU A 425 11.17 27.82 -2.27
N VAL A 426 11.95 27.10 -3.06
CA VAL A 426 12.75 25.96 -2.63
C VAL A 426 13.99 26.46 -1.91
N ARG A 427 14.16 26.09 -0.64
CA ARG A 427 15.33 26.42 0.19
C ARG A 427 16.04 25.15 0.67
N PRO A 428 17.27 25.25 1.22
CA PRO A 428 18.05 24.07 1.63
C PRO A 428 17.31 23.15 2.62
N LEU A 429 16.53 23.70 3.55
CA LEU A 429 15.82 22.93 4.59
C LEU A 429 14.33 22.71 4.32
N ARG A 430 13.68 23.60 3.59
CA ARG A 430 12.22 23.58 3.39
C ARG A 430 11.84 24.34 2.13
N SER A 431 10.74 23.96 1.53
CA SER A 431 10.06 24.79 0.54
C SER A 431 8.95 25.59 1.19
N GLU A 432 8.68 26.79 0.68
CA GLU A 432 7.51 27.59 1.06
C GLU A 432 6.79 28.09 -0.18
N TYR A 433 5.46 28.09 -0.16
CA TYR A 433 4.66 28.59 -1.28
C TYR A 433 4.34 30.07 -1.05
N LEU A 434 4.54 30.87 -2.09
CA LEU A 434 4.20 32.28 -2.08
C LEU A 434 3.38 32.63 -3.32
N ARG A 435 2.34 33.45 -3.16
CA ARG A 435 1.61 33.98 -4.31
C ARG A 435 2.48 34.97 -5.08
N ALA A 436 2.25 35.10 -6.38
CA ALA A 436 3.07 35.95 -7.25
C ALA A 436 3.01 37.44 -6.84
N ASP A 437 1.82 37.95 -6.50
CA ASP A 437 1.61 39.30 -6.00
C ASP A 437 2.37 39.56 -4.68
N HIS A 438 2.31 38.62 -3.75
CA HIS A 438 3.06 38.71 -2.51
C HIS A 438 4.58 38.54 -2.68
N LEU A 439 5.04 37.87 -3.75
CA LEU A 439 6.46 37.78 -4.07
C LEU A 439 7.00 39.15 -4.52
N ASP A 440 6.23 39.89 -5.32
CA ASP A 440 6.61 41.23 -5.79
C ASP A 440 6.65 42.27 -4.65
N GLU A 441 5.79 42.11 -3.63
CA GLU A 441 5.79 42.93 -2.41
C GLU A 441 6.79 42.47 -1.34
N SER A 442 7.42 41.32 -1.55
CA SER A 442 8.36 40.75 -0.58
C SER A 442 9.75 41.35 -0.68
N ALA A 443 10.61 41.01 0.29
CA ALA A 443 12.02 41.37 0.22
C ALA A 443 12.85 40.42 -0.67
N TRP A 444 12.24 39.56 -1.48
CA TRP A 444 12.95 38.61 -2.33
C TRP A 444 13.36 39.27 -3.65
N GLU A 445 14.66 39.35 -3.88
CA GLU A 445 15.26 39.97 -5.07
C GLU A 445 15.95 38.91 -5.92
N THR A 446 15.91 39.08 -7.25
CA THR A 446 16.61 38.17 -8.17
C THR A 446 18.12 38.40 -8.10
N VAL A 447 18.88 37.32 -8.11
CA VAL A 447 20.35 37.34 -8.06
C VAL A 447 20.95 36.45 -9.15
N SER A 448 22.22 36.67 -9.47
CA SER A 448 22.91 35.81 -10.44
C SER A 448 23.07 34.39 -9.90
N LYS A 449 23.10 33.40 -10.80
CA LYS A 449 23.36 31.99 -10.47
C LYS A 449 24.62 31.82 -9.63
N ALA A 450 25.71 32.51 -9.99
CA ALA A 450 26.97 32.45 -9.25
C ALA A 450 26.83 32.96 -7.80
N ARG A 451 26.09 34.06 -7.60
CA ARG A 451 25.86 34.62 -6.26
C ARG A 451 24.93 33.73 -5.43
N PHE A 452 23.89 33.18 -6.05
CA PHE A 452 23.01 32.21 -5.43
C PHE A 452 23.76 30.95 -4.98
N SER A 453 24.59 30.37 -5.86
CA SER A 453 25.37 29.17 -5.57
C SER A 453 26.26 29.34 -4.34
N ALA A 454 27.00 30.45 -4.26
CA ALA A 454 27.88 30.72 -3.11
C ALA A 454 27.09 30.85 -1.79
N LEU A 455 25.96 31.57 -1.80
CA LEU A 455 25.12 31.75 -0.62
C LEU A 455 24.38 30.47 -0.22
N TRP A 456 24.02 29.64 -1.20
CA TRP A 456 23.39 28.34 -0.94
C TRP A 456 24.37 27.37 -0.29
N GLU A 457 25.62 27.33 -0.74
CA GLU A 457 26.68 26.55 -0.11
C GLU A 457 26.96 27.01 1.32
N GLU A 458 26.92 28.32 1.59
CA GLU A 458 27.05 28.87 2.94
C GLU A 458 25.91 28.43 3.86
N GLU A 459 24.66 28.52 3.41
CA GLU A 459 23.50 28.00 4.15
C GLU A 459 23.55 26.48 4.33
N TYR A 460 23.95 25.76 3.28
CA TYR A 460 24.09 24.30 3.31
C TYR A 460 25.14 23.88 4.34
N ALA A 461 26.32 24.50 4.35
CA ALA A 461 27.39 24.19 5.30
C ALA A 461 27.00 24.50 6.75
N ALA A 462 26.23 25.58 6.98
CA ALA A 462 25.75 25.95 8.31
C ALA A 462 24.73 24.95 8.90
N ASP A 463 23.96 24.28 8.03
CA ASP A 463 22.89 23.36 8.43
C ASP A 463 23.29 21.87 8.33
N GLU A 464 24.23 21.49 7.45
CA GLU A 464 24.71 20.11 7.27
C GLU A 464 25.36 19.53 8.53
N SER A 465 26.04 20.37 9.30
CA SER A 465 26.68 19.95 10.57
C SER A 465 25.70 19.89 11.75
N GLN A 466 24.45 20.31 11.58
CA GLN A 466 23.48 20.29 12.67
C GLN A 466 22.91 18.88 12.84
N LEU A 467 23.11 18.37 14.05
CA LEU A 467 22.47 17.15 14.52
C LEU A 467 21.06 17.48 15.00
N VAL A 468 20.08 16.73 14.52
CA VAL A 468 18.72 16.74 15.03
C VAL A 468 18.47 15.41 15.73
N THR A 469 17.92 15.52 16.92
CA THR A 469 17.45 14.37 17.67
C THR A 469 15.93 14.31 17.58
N GLU A 470 15.41 13.15 17.18
CA GLU A 470 13.98 12.87 17.15
C GLU A 470 13.65 11.57 17.88
N THR A 471 12.44 11.47 18.40
CA THR A 471 11.95 10.23 19.03
C THR A 471 11.10 9.46 18.03
N VAL A 472 11.41 8.18 17.85
CA VAL A 472 10.64 7.26 16.99
C VAL A 472 10.25 6.01 17.75
N TYR A 473 9.14 5.38 17.35
CA TYR A 473 8.70 4.10 17.91
C TYR A 473 8.89 2.98 16.90
N LEU A 474 9.54 1.89 17.35
CA LEU A 474 9.90 0.75 16.52
C LEU A 474 9.37 -0.54 17.14
N ALA A 475 8.40 -1.18 16.48
CA ALA A 475 7.94 -2.52 16.86
C ALA A 475 8.95 -3.56 16.34
N THR A 476 9.55 -4.35 17.23
CA THR A 476 10.57 -5.36 16.91
C THR A 476 10.26 -6.73 17.53
N GLY A 477 11.04 -7.75 17.17
CA GLY A 477 10.82 -9.15 17.56
C GLY A 477 9.87 -9.89 16.61
N LEU A 478 8.96 -10.69 17.15
CA LEU A 478 8.04 -11.51 16.35
C LEU A 478 6.83 -10.69 15.89
N LEU A 479 6.94 -9.97 14.76
CA LEU A 479 5.87 -9.05 14.32
C LEU A 479 4.64 -9.72 13.72
N LEU A 480 4.78 -10.94 13.20
CA LEU A 480 3.69 -11.62 12.48
C LEU A 480 2.40 -11.79 13.31
N PRO A 481 2.45 -12.19 14.60
CA PRO A 481 1.26 -12.36 15.44
C PRO A 481 0.59 -11.05 15.85
N ILE A 482 1.30 -9.92 15.80
CA ILE A 482 0.79 -8.58 16.15
C ILE A 482 0.48 -7.73 14.91
N TRP A 483 0.65 -8.28 13.72
CA TRP A 483 0.57 -7.55 12.45
C TRP A 483 -0.77 -6.85 12.24
N GLY A 484 -1.87 -7.47 12.69
CA GLY A 484 -3.22 -6.91 12.59
C GLY A 484 -3.51 -5.75 13.55
N ALA A 485 -2.71 -5.60 14.62
CA ALA A 485 -2.86 -4.52 15.59
C ALA A 485 -2.08 -3.25 15.20
N LEU A 486 -1.03 -3.40 14.39
CA LEU A 486 -0.20 -2.30 13.91
C LEU A 486 -0.94 -1.45 12.83
N PRO A 487 -0.65 -0.14 12.73
CA PRO A 487 -1.37 0.79 11.82
C PRO A 487 -1.28 0.35 10.36
N LYS A 488 -2.26 0.59 9.50
CA LYS A 488 -2.21 0.11 8.09
C LYS A 488 -1.52 1.07 7.12
N GLU A 489 -1.34 2.32 7.53
CA GLU A 489 -0.88 3.41 6.68
C GLU A 489 0.63 3.36 6.43
N ASP A 490 1.41 2.87 7.41
CA ASP A 490 2.86 2.74 7.31
C ASP A 490 3.28 1.26 7.43
N LEU A 491 3.51 0.61 6.28
CA LEU A 491 3.92 -0.80 6.17
C LEU A 491 5.44 -0.97 6.12
N THR A 492 6.22 0.10 6.30
CA THR A 492 7.68 0.09 6.12
C THR A 492 8.38 -0.65 7.27
N VAL A 493 9.40 -1.44 6.91
CA VAL A 493 10.28 -2.10 7.86
C VAL A 493 11.62 -1.37 7.80
N ASN A 494 12.00 -0.75 8.92
CA ASN A 494 13.18 0.08 9.01
C ASN A 494 14.29 -0.67 9.74
N ARG A 495 15.50 -0.52 9.22
CA ARG A 495 16.73 -0.93 9.89
C ARG A 495 17.47 0.33 10.31
N ILE A 496 17.45 0.63 11.60
CA ILE A 496 18.22 1.74 12.14
C ILE A 496 19.61 1.20 12.47
N VAL A 497 20.66 1.83 11.95
CA VAL A 497 22.06 1.45 12.20
C VAL A 497 22.79 2.68 12.70
N ASP A 498 23.38 2.60 13.88
CA ASP A 498 24.22 3.66 14.41
C ASP A 498 25.68 3.54 13.93
N LYS A 499 26.49 4.56 14.17
CA LYS A 499 27.92 4.53 13.85
C LYS A 499 28.73 3.50 14.65
N SER A 500 28.19 3.01 15.77
CA SER A 500 28.84 1.95 16.57
C SER A 500 28.68 0.56 15.94
N GLY A 501 27.83 0.42 14.93
CA GLY A 501 27.51 -0.84 14.26
C GLY A 501 26.33 -1.59 14.90
N THR A 502 25.68 -1.00 15.90
CA THR A 502 24.46 -1.53 16.51
C THR A 502 23.29 -1.32 15.57
N SER A 503 22.46 -2.35 15.39
CA SER A 503 21.31 -2.27 14.49
C SER A 503 20.00 -2.69 15.15
N TRP A 504 18.97 -1.89 14.96
CA TRP A 504 17.59 -2.18 15.36
C TRP A 504 16.76 -2.42 14.11
N LEU A 505 16.05 -3.54 14.07
CA LEU A 505 15.20 -3.90 12.95
C LEU A 505 13.76 -4.03 13.43
N GLY A 506 12.84 -3.36 12.76
CA GLY A 506 11.45 -3.41 13.13
C GLY A 506 10.57 -2.57 12.23
N ARG A 507 9.30 -2.49 12.59
CA ARG A 507 8.32 -1.68 11.88
C ARG A 507 8.16 -0.35 12.58
N HIS A 508 8.19 0.74 11.83
CA HIS A 508 7.91 2.06 12.37
C HIS A 508 6.44 2.17 12.81
N VAL A 509 6.21 2.79 13.97
CA VAL A 509 4.88 3.12 14.49
C VAL A 509 4.86 4.62 14.73
N HIS A 510 4.03 5.33 13.96
CA HIS A 510 3.85 6.77 14.15
C HIS A 510 3.30 7.05 15.56
N ASP A 511 3.78 8.12 16.20
CA ASP A 511 3.43 8.52 17.58
C ASP A 511 1.91 8.55 17.84
N LEU A 512 1.12 9.10 16.92
CA LEU A 512 -0.34 9.17 16.92
C LEU A 512 -1.04 7.81 17.07
N TYR A 513 -0.38 6.72 16.71
CA TYR A 513 -0.95 5.38 16.71
C TYR A 513 -0.37 4.45 17.77
N VAL A 514 0.57 4.91 18.58
CA VAL A 514 1.20 4.10 19.63
C VAL A 514 0.16 3.62 20.65
N ASP A 515 -0.64 4.53 21.19
CA ASP A 515 -1.63 4.20 22.22
C ASP A 515 -2.71 3.24 21.69
N ALA A 516 -3.23 3.51 20.50
CA ALA A 516 -4.21 2.65 19.84
C ALA A 516 -3.63 1.25 19.50
N THR A 517 -2.33 1.16 19.24
CA THR A 517 -1.63 -0.12 19.00
C THR A 517 -1.48 -0.90 20.29
N LEU A 518 -1.11 -0.24 21.40
CA LEU A 518 -0.97 -0.86 22.72
C LEU A 518 -2.31 -1.34 23.27
N GLU A 519 -3.37 -0.55 23.12
CA GLU A 519 -4.73 -0.89 23.53
C GLU A 519 -5.23 -2.15 22.81
N LYS A 520 -5.06 -2.22 21.48
CA LYS A 520 -5.41 -3.41 20.67
C LYS A 520 -4.63 -4.67 21.08
N LEU A 521 -3.43 -4.49 21.64
CA LEU A 521 -2.58 -5.58 22.11
C LEU A 521 -2.84 -5.94 23.58
N GLY A 522 -3.78 -5.25 24.25
CA GLY A 522 -4.12 -5.49 25.65
C GLY A 522 -3.01 -5.11 26.63
N VAL A 523 -2.10 -4.22 26.22
CA VAL A 523 -1.00 -3.73 27.03
C VAL A 523 -1.46 -2.47 27.75
N ASN A 524 -1.89 -2.59 29.01
CA ASN A 524 -2.13 -1.43 29.85
C ASN A 524 -0.79 -0.79 30.21
N ARG A 525 -0.43 0.31 29.54
CA ARG A 525 0.72 1.12 29.91
C ARG A 525 0.33 2.01 31.10
N THR A 526 0.78 1.66 32.29
CA THR A 526 0.95 2.64 33.39
C THR A 526 2.37 3.17 33.27
N VAL A 527 2.58 4.17 32.40
CA VAL A 527 3.81 4.97 32.47
C VAL A 527 3.55 6.06 33.49
N PRO A 528 4.43 6.27 34.48
CA PRO A 528 4.47 7.53 35.19
C PRO A 528 4.92 8.59 34.17
N THR A 529 3.97 9.34 33.63
CA THR A 529 4.27 10.47 32.76
C THR A 529 4.93 11.53 33.63
N ASP A 530 6.22 11.78 33.43
CA ASP A 530 6.96 12.84 34.11
C ASP A 530 6.37 14.21 33.69
N PRO A 531 5.61 14.90 34.57
CA PRO A 531 4.85 16.09 34.19
C PRO A 531 5.75 17.21 33.68
N ASP A 532 6.98 17.27 34.18
CA ASP A 532 7.95 18.32 33.83
C ASP A 532 8.52 18.11 32.41
N LYS A 533 8.61 16.87 31.94
CA LYS A 533 8.96 16.57 30.54
C LYS A 533 7.83 16.93 29.58
N ILE A 534 6.56 16.76 29.99
CA ILE A 534 5.41 17.16 29.18
C ILE A 534 5.38 18.68 29.03
N ALA A 535 5.58 19.41 30.13
CA ALA A 535 5.64 20.86 30.12
C ALA A 535 6.76 21.37 29.19
N ALA A 536 7.97 20.81 29.31
CA ALA A 536 9.10 21.13 28.43
C ALA A 536 8.80 20.85 26.95
N ALA A 537 8.16 19.72 26.63
CA ALA A 537 7.81 19.34 25.26
C ALA A 537 6.77 20.29 24.63
N VAL A 538 5.71 20.64 25.37
CA VAL A 538 4.68 21.58 24.90
C VAL A 538 5.26 22.98 24.72
N MET A 539 6.08 23.45 25.66
CA MET A 539 6.81 24.72 25.53
C MET A 539 7.77 24.73 24.33
N GLY A 540 8.38 23.57 24.02
CA GLY A 540 9.21 23.33 22.83
C GLY A 540 8.45 23.33 21.50
N GLY A 541 7.12 23.32 21.51
CA GLY A 541 6.26 23.31 20.30
C GLY A 541 5.59 21.97 20.04
N GLY A 542 5.83 20.98 20.90
CA GLY A 542 5.17 19.70 20.89
C GLY A 542 3.70 19.76 21.30
N THR A 543 3.08 18.59 21.28
CA THR A 543 1.68 18.38 21.62
C THR A 543 1.58 17.26 22.65
N TRP A 544 0.68 17.38 23.63
CA TRP A 544 0.39 16.34 24.61
C TRP A 544 -1.11 16.08 24.66
N LYS A 545 -1.50 14.81 24.53
CA LYS A 545 -2.89 14.37 24.64
C LYS A 545 -3.14 13.79 26.02
N ALA A 546 -4.13 14.34 26.72
CA ALA A 546 -4.53 13.86 28.03
C ALA A 546 -5.24 12.49 27.91
N PRO A 547 -4.88 11.51 28.76
CA PRO A 547 -5.47 10.18 28.77
C PRO A 547 -6.94 10.20 29.20
N HIS A 548 -7.63 9.07 29.03
CA HIS A 548 -9.00 8.90 29.54
C HIS A 548 -9.03 8.99 31.07
N PRO A 549 -10.01 9.66 31.71
CA PRO A 549 -11.22 10.25 31.14
C PRO A 549 -11.06 11.71 30.69
N LEU A 550 -9.85 12.27 30.69
CA LEU A 550 -9.64 13.70 30.46
C LEU A 550 -9.86 14.14 29.01
N ASN A 551 -9.43 13.32 28.04
CA ASN A 551 -9.73 13.40 26.60
C ASN A 551 -9.55 14.78 25.92
N PHE A 552 -8.59 15.62 26.34
CA PHE A 552 -8.26 16.89 25.69
C PHE A 552 -6.80 16.93 25.25
N THR A 553 -6.42 17.84 24.35
CA THR A 553 -5.05 17.95 23.83
C THR A 553 -4.46 19.33 24.12
N ILE A 554 -3.27 19.40 24.71
CA ILE A 554 -2.51 20.64 24.90
C ILE A 554 -1.49 20.76 23.77
N ARG A 555 -1.54 21.86 23.02
CA ARG A 555 -0.61 22.12 21.92
C ARG A 555 -0.22 23.59 21.83
N THR A 556 0.82 23.88 21.06
CA THR A 556 1.09 25.26 20.66
C THR A 556 0.28 25.63 19.42
N SER A 557 -0.47 26.73 19.52
CA SER A 557 -1.32 27.26 18.47
C SER A 557 -0.92 28.69 18.14
N ARG A 558 -1.11 29.08 16.89
CA ARG A 558 -0.95 30.47 16.47
C ARG A 558 -2.32 31.15 16.42
N VAL A 559 -2.49 32.19 17.22
CA VAL A 559 -3.76 32.95 17.31
C VAL A 559 -3.43 34.43 17.20
N ASN A 560 -4.04 35.12 16.24
CA ASN A 560 -3.79 36.54 15.92
C ASN A 560 -2.29 36.86 15.76
N GLY A 561 -1.56 36.00 15.04
CA GLY A 561 -0.14 36.20 14.75
C GLY A 561 0.82 35.79 15.87
N SER A 562 0.35 35.57 17.11
CA SER A 562 1.15 35.22 18.28
C SER A 562 1.08 33.73 18.63
N ARG A 563 2.20 33.16 19.11
CA ARG A 563 2.28 31.78 19.60
C ARG A 563 1.66 31.70 20.99
N ARG A 564 0.68 30.83 21.18
CA ARG A 564 -0.03 30.59 22.44
C ARG A 564 -0.10 29.08 22.72
N ILE A 565 -0.33 28.72 23.97
CA ILE A 565 -0.59 27.32 24.35
C ILE A 565 -2.09 27.16 24.49
N GLU A 566 -2.65 26.22 23.75
CA GLU A 566 -4.08 25.98 23.65
C GLU A 566 -4.43 24.57 24.12
N ILE A 567 -5.54 24.46 24.86
CA ILE A 567 -6.18 23.19 25.18
C ILE A 567 -7.35 23.00 24.21
N VAL A 568 -7.20 22.08 23.28
CA VAL A 568 -8.22 21.72 22.28
C VAL A 568 -8.99 20.48 22.72
N ASP A 569 -10.22 20.37 22.23
CA ASP A 569 -11.14 19.25 22.50
C ASP A 569 -11.55 19.09 23.98
N ALA A 570 -11.36 20.13 24.81
CA ALA A 570 -11.86 20.15 26.17
C ALA A 570 -13.40 20.19 26.19
N GLU A 571 -14.02 19.26 26.92
CA GLU A 571 -15.47 19.24 27.14
C GLU A 571 -15.95 20.51 27.85
N ALA A 572 -17.12 21.02 27.45
CA ALA A 572 -17.67 22.28 27.98
C ALA A 572 -17.80 22.29 29.52
N ALA A 573 -18.16 21.15 30.12
CA ALA A 573 -18.29 20.99 31.57
C ALA A 573 -16.95 21.21 32.32
N ARG A 574 -15.81 21.00 31.66
CA ARG A 574 -14.47 21.05 32.25
C ARG A 574 -13.78 22.39 32.11
N ILE A 575 -14.36 23.32 31.33
CA ILE A 575 -13.81 24.66 31.15
C ILE A 575 -13.70 25.42 32.48
N LEU A 576 -14.68 25.24 33.38
CA LEU A 576 -14.64 25.81 34.73
C LEU A 576 -13.48 25.26 35.57
N GLU A 577 -13.22 23.96 35.47
CA GLU A 577 -12.10 23.29 36.15
C GLU A 577 -10.74 23.80 35.62
N LEU A 578 -10.59 23.91 34.30
CA LEU A 578 -9.38 24.43 33.66
C LEU A 578 -9.12 25.90 34.02
N LYS A 579 -10.17 26.72 34.14
CA LYS A 579 -10.07 28.10 34.63
C LYS A 579 -9.59 28.18 36.07
N ALA A 580 -10.09 27.29 36.94
CA ALA A 580 -9.63 27.22 38.33
C ALA A 580 -8.14 26.87 38.44
N LYS A 581 -7.60 26.14 37.46
CA LYS A 581 -6.16 25.81 37.33
C LYS A 581 -5.32 26.93 36.72
N GLY A 582 -5.90 28.09 36.41
CA GLY A 582 -5.19 29.25 35.86
C GLY A 582 -5.22 29.36 34.33
N CYS A 583 -5.96 28.50 33.63
CA CYS A 583 -6.25 28.71 32.20
C CYS A 583 -7.23 29.87 32.01
N PHE A 584 -7.25 30.46 30.81
CA PHE A 584 -8.23 31.47 30.43
C PHE A 584 -8.93 31.08 29.13
N THR A 585 -10.02 31.75 28.80
CA THR A 585 -10.81 31.45 27.60
C THR A 585 -11.03 32.68 26.76
N GLU A 586 -11.06 32.50 25.45
CA GLU A 586 -11.50 33.52 24.50
C GLU A 586 -12.54 32.91 23.56
N ILE A 587 -13.45 33.74 23.04
CA ILE A 587 -14.41 33.33 22.01
C ILE A 587 -13.83 33.75 20.67
N ILE A 588 -13.46 32.77 19.83
CA ILE A 588 -12.88 32.99 18.50
C ILE A 588 -13.68 32.14 17.51
N ALA A 589 -14.14 32.73 16.41
CA ALA A 589 -14.96 32.05 15.39
C ALA A 589 -16.15 31.29 16.01
N TYR A 590 -16.89 31.95 16.91
CA TYR A 590 -18.05 31.40 17.63
C TYR A 590 -17.78 30.15 18.47
N LYS A 591 -16.51 29.85 18.79
CA LYS A 591 -16.12 28.75 19.68
C LYS A 591 -15.34 29.28 20.88
N THR A 592 -15.68 28.80 22.08
CA THR A 592 -14.90 29.03 23.30
C THR A 592 -13.62 28.21 23.22
N ARG A 593 -12.48 28.88 23.14
CA ARG A 593 -11.14 28.26 23.12
C ARG A 593 -10.47 28.49 24.46
N VAL A 594 -9.73 27.48 24.94
CA VAL A 594 -9.07 27.49 26.25
C VAL A 594 -7.56 27.65 26.04
N PHE A 595 -6.93 28.55 26.78
CA PHE A 595 -5.52 28.88 26.66
C PHE A 595 -4.80 28.83 28.00
N VAL A 596 -3.51 28.49 27.98
CA VAL A 596 -2.62 28.50 29.13
C VAL A 596 -1.75 29.77 29.08
N PRO A 597 -1.68 30.57 30.16
CA PRO A 597 -0.77 31.73 30.26
C PRO A 597 0.70 31.31 30.15
N LEU A 598 1.47 31.95 29.27
CA LEU A 598 2.87 31.58 28.99
C LEU A 598 3.81 31.79 30.19
N ASP A 599 3.53 32.79 31.03
CA ASP A 599 4.29 33.14 32.24
C ASP A 599 4.24 32.05 33.32
N ARG A 600 3.18 31.23 33.31
CA ARG A 600 2.96 30.14 34.27
C ARG A 600 2.68 28.79 33.60
N ALA A 601 3.02 28.68 32.31
CA ALA A 601 2.68 27.51 31.51
C ALA A 601 3.29 26.22 32.06
N ASP A 602 4.54 26.27 32.52
CA ASP A 602 5.25 25.14 33.10
C ASP A 602 4.49 24.54 34.29
N ALA A 603 4.22 25.35 35.32
CA ALA A 603 3.49 24.92 36.51
C ALA A 603 2.04 24.47 36.22
N ILE A 604 1.35 25.14 35.29
CA ILE A 604 -0.05 24.80 34.94
C ILE A 604 -0.10 23.48 34.16
N ILE A 605 0.81 23.28 33.20
CA ILE A 605 0.86 22.04 32.40
C ILE A 605 1.30 20.86 33.27
N SER A 606 2.34 21.02 34.11
CA SER A 606 2.74 19.98 35.06
C SER A 606 1.61 19.65 36.05
N GLY A 607 0.87 20.65 36.53
CA GLY A 607 -0.27 20.43 37.43
C GLY A 607 -1.50 19.80 36.76
N ILE A 608 -1.68 19.98 35.44
CA ILE A 608 -2.70 19.30 34.64
C ILE A 608 -2.27 17.85 34.35
N ALA A 609 -1.01 17.65 33.98
CA ALA A 609 -0.44 16.35 33.64
C ALA A 609 -0.25 15.44 34.86
N GLY A 610 0.07 15.99 36.03
CA GLY A 610 0.25 15.22 37.27
C GLY A 610 -1.05 14.72 37.91
N GLN A 611 -2.21 15.12 37.39
CA GLN A 611 -3.54 14.63 37.81
C GLN A 611 -4.18 13.70 36.76
N ALA A 612 -3.49 13.49 35.64
CA ALA A 612 -3.83 12.55 34.58
C ALA A 612 -3.21 11.18 34.89
#